data_AF-F4PXU1-F1
#
_entry.id   AF-F4PXU1-F1
#
_cell.length_a   1.000
_cell.length_b   1.000
_cell.length_c   1.000
_cell.angle_alpha   90.00
_cell.angle_beta   90.00
_cell.angle_gamma   90.00
#
_symmetry.space_group_name_H-M   'P 1'
#
loop_
_entity.id
_entity.type
_entity.pdbx_description
1 polymer ?
#
loop_
_entity_poly.entity_id
_entity_poly.type
_entity_poly.pdbx_seq_one_letter_code
_entity_poly.pdbx_strand_id
1 'polypeptide(L)'
;MQNNKDNNNNSVVKRVWSNIVLRRLICSKIGECIPVSEENRIKLKANQLEMMRRYKRDPVSFIDFGNSAFYRSPFMTARMFEYHYDHYHSIGARFDYRGARQERVLDGVAGNPRNMIDTWLFRRAYDHLKRRGVKPEDMASVETWRYIVSTNNVELYNYAKSVLPMPKASDCASLLPITTKPALDFSYHVAYIIKPLDGTELLAALLDDLYHLDPNEKWLGWIHFGGLVARGRVDVLQTIETHAGPYISREINVLPVGEKRSYTHCHSHLTQETMRSAIQNKQIEAIRFLYKVSKIPIGPQSLIAVARTCDLPFLIALHNIEPEAGRLYTLFLHVMSSAFFQGPLLPPTQWKDFQQEFYQLGKKLNYIDTNLQHQIDTKQPIRYRPKNIQQHFKIFESNNTDLSVPSLSFSFSDGD
;
A
#
# COMPACT_ATOMS: atom_id res chain seq x y z
N MET A 1 -24.65 42.48 -9.14
CA MET A 1 -25.28 41.54 -8.17
C MET A 1 -25.39 40.09 -8.68
N GLN A 2 -24.79 39.72 -9.82
CA GLN A 2 -24.82 38.33 -10.35
C GLN A 2 -23.78 37.38 -9.71
N ASN A 3 -22.60 37.89 -9.28
CA ASN A 3 -21.45 37.05 -8.89
C ASN A 3 -21.57 36.32 -7.52
N ASN A 4 -22.59 36.60 -6.71
CA ASN A 4 -22.77 35.94 -5.40
C ASN A 4 -23.69 34.71 -5.43
N LYS A 5 -24.48 34.52 -6.50
CA LYS A 5 -25.37 33.34 -6.63
C LYS A 5 -24.60 32.10 -7.08
N ASP A 6 -23.64 32.26 -7.99
CA ASP A 6 -22.90 31.14 -8.58
C ASP A 6 -21.91 30.49 -7.59
N ASN A 7 -21.29 31.29 -6.72
CA ASN A 7 -20.41 30.76 -5.66
C ASN A 7 -21.19 29.97 -4.58
N ASN A 8 -22.40 30.41 -4.23
CA ASN A 8 -23.24 29.71 -3.26
C ASN A 8 -23.77 28.38 -3.83
N ASN A 9 -24.23 28.39 -5.09
CA ASN A 9 -24.70 27.17 -5.76
C ASN A 9 -23.59 26.12 -5.87
N ASN A 10 -22.37 26.52 -6.22
CA ASN A 10 -21.25 25.57 -6.32
C ASN A 10 -20.87 24.95 -4.97
N SER A 11 -20.97 25.72 -3.88
CA SER A 11 -20.69 25.22 -2.52
C SER A 11 -21.76 24.23 -2.02
N VAL A 12 -23.04 24.50 -2.33
CA VAL A 12 -24.17 23.64 -1.96
C VAL A 12 -24.17 22.36 -2.79
N VAL A 13 -23.93 22.46 -4.10
CA VAL A 13 -23.78 21.31 -4.99
C VAL A 13 -22.63 20.42 -4.52
N LYS A 14 -21.45 21.00 -4.21
CA LYS A 14 -20.33 20.23 -3.62
C LYS A 14 -20.71 19.55 -2.31
N ARG A 15 -21.43 20.23 -1.40
CA ARG A 15 -21.90 19.65 -0.13
C ARG A 15 -22.93 18.52 -0.31
N VAL A 16 -23.82 18.64 -1.29
CA VAL A 16 -24.82 17.62 -1.59
C VAL A 16 -24.15 16.38 -2.19
N TRP A 17 -23.19 16.56 -3.10
CA TRP A 17 -22.47 15.44 -3.73
C TRP A 17 -21.41 14.80 -2.83
N SER A 18 -20.90 15.52 -1.83
CA SER A 18 -20.03 14.96 -0.78
C SER A 18 -20.81 14.24 0.32
N ASN A 19 -22.13 14.46 0.43
CA ASN A 19 -22.99 13.77 1.39
C ASN A 19 -23.53 12.46 0.79
N ILE A 20 -23.04 11.33 1.29
CA ILE A 20 -23.37 10.01 0.75
C ILE A 20 -24.87 9.66 0.85
N VAL A 21 -25.57 10.14 1.88
CA VAL A 21 -27.00 9.89 2.10
C VAL A 21 -27.84 10.66 1.08
N LEU A 22 -27.57 11.96 0.92
CA LEU A 22 -28.26 12.80 -0.06
C LEU A 22 -27.98 12.34 -1.49
N ARG A 23 -26.72 11.97 -1.79
CA ARG A 23 -26.35 11.38 -3.08
C ARG A 23 -27.14 10.10 -3.35
N ARG A 24 -27.19 9.16 -2.40
CA ARG A 24 -27.98 7.91 -2.52
C ARG A 24 -29.47 8.19 -2.72
N LEU A 25 -30.03 9.17 -1.99
CA LEU A 25 -31.44 9.56 -2.10
C LEU A 25 -31.78 10.17 -3.47
N ILE A 26 -30.96 11.11 -3.95
CA ILE A 26 -31.14 11.75 -5.26
C ILE A 26 -31.06 10.71 -6.37
N CYS A 27 -29.99 9.89 -6.37
CA CYS A 27 -29.79 8.79 -7.30
C CYS A 27 -30.95 7.78 -7.29
N SER A 28 -31.49 7.46 -6.11
CA SER A 28 -32.65 6.57 -5.98
C SER A 28 -33.94 7.18 -6.54
N LYS A 29 -34.10 8.50 -6.51
CA LYS A 29 -35.30 9.20 -6.98
C LYS A 29 -35.28 9.44 -8.49
N ILE A 30 -34.11 9.69 -9.08
CA ILE A 30 -33.96 9.91 -10.53
C ILE A 30 -33.82 8.59 -11.32
N GLY A 31 -33.70 7.44 -10.64
CA GLY A 31 -33.53 6.13 -11.28
C GLY A 31 -32.15 5.92 -11.94
N GLU A 32 -31.27 6.91 -11.86
CA GLU A 32 -29.90 6.88 -12.34
C GLU A 32 -28.95 6.96 -11.13
N CYS A 33 -28.27 5.86 -10.83
CA CYS A 33 -27.28 5.85 -9.73
C CYS A 33 -25.94 6.50 -10.08
N ILE A 34 -25.79 7.05 -11.30
CA ILE A 34 -24.66 7.89 -11.69
C ILE A 34 -25.25 9.14 -12.32
N PRO A 35 -24.99 10.36 -11.80
CA PRO A 35 -25.38 11.56 -12.52
C PRO A 35 -24.64 11.58 -13.86
N VAL A 36 -25.36 11.37 -14.96
CA VAL A 36 -24.84 11.47 -16.32
C VAL A 36 -24.85 12.95 -16.76
N SER A 37 -24.51 13.90 -15.89
CA SER A 37 -24.41 15.31 -16.29
C SER A 37 -23.02 15.64 -16.84
N GLU A 38 -22.96 16.50 -17.85
CA GLU A 38 -21.75 16.82 -18.64
C GLU A 38 -20.53 17.23 -17.80
N GLU A 39 -20.75 17.81 -16.62
CA GLU A 39 -19.70 18.39 -15.78
C GLU A 39 -19.07 17.38 -14.79
N ASN A 40 -19.74 16.26 -14.47
CA ASN A 40 -19.29 15.26 -13.49
C ASN A 40 -19.21 13.83 -14.05
N ARG A 41 -19.22 13.67 -15.38
CA ARG A 41 -19.13 12.36 -16.03
C ARG A 41 -17.86 11.62 -15.61
N ILE A 42 -18.06 10.45 -15.02
CA ILE A 42 -17.28 9.27 -15.39
C ILE A 42 -17.25 9.27 -16.93
N LYS A 43 -16.12 9.61 -17.56
CA LYS A 43 -16.01 9.62 -19.03
C LYS A 43 -16.19 8.19 -19.53
N LEU A 44 -17.42 7.88 -19.90
CA LEU A 44 -17.79 6.56 -20.40
C LEU A 44 -17.10 6.32 -21.73
N LYS A 45 -16.29 5.26 -21.83
CA LYS A 45 -15.72 4.86 -23.12
C LYS A 45 -16.83 4.23 -23.99
N ALA A 46 -16.74 4.45 -25.30
CA ALA A 46 -17.77 4.10 -26.29
C ALA A 46 -18.24 2.64 -26.21
N ASN A 47 -17.32 1.73 -25.93
CA ASN A 47 -17.53 0.28 -25.79
C ASN A 47 -18.46 -0.10 -24.63
N GLN A 48 -18.43 0.61 -23.50
CA GLN A 48 -19.32 0.32 -22.37
C GLN A 48 -20.74 0.85 -22.58
N LEU A 49 -20.86 1.99 -23.25
CA LEU A 49 -22.14 2.55 -23.66
C LEU A 49 -22.82 1.65 -24.71
N GLU A 50 -22.03 1.12 -25.65
CA GLU A 50 -22.50 0.16 -26.65
C GLU A 50 -22.97 -1.15 -26.02
N MET A 51 -22.24 -1.67 -25.03
CA MET A 51 -22.66 -2.83 -24.24
C MET A 51 -24.04 -2.60 -23.60
N MET A 52 -24.26 -1.45 -22.97
CA MET A 52 -25.57 -1.11 -22.38
C MET A 52 -26.68 -0.91 -23.41
N ARG A 53 -26.38 -0.34 -24.58
CA ARG A 53 -27.35 -0.19 -25.68
C ARG A 53 -27.78 -1.56 -26.22
N ARG A 54 -26.83 -2.47 -26.40
CA ARG A 54 -27.10 -3.86 -26.81
C ARG A 54 -27.99 -4.57 -25.79
N TYR A 55 -27.67 -4.46 -24.50
CA TYR A 55 -28.49 -5.05 -23.44
C TYR A 55 -29.94 -4.52 -23.44
N LYS A 56 -30.12 -3.20 -23.59
CA LYS A 56 -31.46 -2.59 -23.67
C LYS A 56 -32.24 -3.02 -24.91
N ARG A 57 -31.56 -3.31 -26.02
CA ARG A 57 -32.18 -3.73 -27.28
C ARG A 57 -32.61 -5.19 -27.22
N ASP A 58 -31.73 -6.06 -26.71
CA ASP A 58 -31.97 -7.48 -26.60
C ASP A 58 -31.21 -8.08 -25.40
N PRO A 59 -31.87 -8.20 -24.23
CA PRO A 59 -31.28 -8.82 -23.05
C PRO A 59 -30.91 -10.30 -23.24
N VAL A 60 -31.59 -11.01 -24.15
CA VAL A 60 -31.35 -12.44 -24.41
C VAL A 60 -30.02 -12.62 -25.12
N SER A 61 -29.69 -11.76 -26.08
CA SER A 61 -28.38 -11.79 -26.75
C SER A 61 -27.19 -11.68 -25.80
N PHE A 62 -27.35 -11.02 -24.64
CA PHE A 62 -26.28 -10.90 -23.64
C PHE A 62 -25.93 -12.22 -22.95
N ILE A 63 -26.88 -13.16 -22.91
CA ILE A 63 -26.68 -14.48 -22.33
C ILE A 63 -25.58 -15.22 -23.10
N ASP A 64 -25.55 -15.07 -24.43
CA ASP A 64 -24.61 -15.75 -25.32
C ASP A 64 -23.17 -15.17 -25.22
N PHE A 65 -23.00 -13.94 -24.73
CA PHE A 65 -21.70 -13.27 -24.60
C PHE A 65 -21.06 -13.39 -23.21
N GLY A 66 -21.76 -13.97 -22.23
CA GLY A 66 -21.27 -14.22 -20.87
C GLY A 66 -21.86 -13.29 -19.80
N ASN A 67 -22.54 -13.88 -18.82
CA ASN A 67 -23.24 -13.18 -17.74
C ASN A 67 -22.34 -12.39 -16.77
N SER A 68 -21.11 -12.84 -16.57
CA SER A 68 -20.18 -12.21 -15.61
C SER A 68 -19.87 -10.74 -15.97
N ALA A 69 -19.82 -10.42 -17.27
CA ALA A 69 -19.58 -9.06 -17.75
C ALA A 69 -20.74 -8.11 -17.43
N PHE A 70 -21.98 -8.62 -17.42
CA PHE A 70 -23.16 -7.84 -17.02
C PHE A 70 -23.09 -7.43 -15.56
N TYR A 71 -22.82 -8.39 -14.65
CA TYR A 71 -22.79 -8.11 -13.21
C TYR A 71 -21.64 -7.16 -12.79
N ARG A 72 -20.54 -7.17 -13.54
CA ARG A 72 -19.39 -6.26 -13.32
C ARG A 72 -19.57 -4.89 -13.99
N SER A 73 -20.65 -4.69 -14.75
CA SER A 73 -20.90 -3.46 -15.49
C SER A 73 -21.08 -2.25 -14.55
N PRO A 74 -20.33 -1.15 -14.74
CA PRO A 74 -20.52 0.09 -13.97
C PRO A 74 -21.91 0.71 -14.12
N PHE A 75 -22.75 0.22 -15.02
CA PHE A 75 -24.09 0.72 -15.31
C PHE A 75 -25.20 -0.11 -14.69
N MET A 76 -24.86 -1.26 -14.11
CA MET A 76 -25.85 -2.14 -13.51
C MET A 76 -26.59 -1.41 -12.39
N THR A 77 -27.92 -1.40 -12.48
CA THR A 77 -28.81 -0.93 -11.42
C THR A 77 -29.40 -2.13 -10.67
N ALA A 78 -29.89 -1.92 -9.46
CA ALA A 78 -30.58 -2.97 -8.72
C ALA A 78 -31.79 -3.53 -9.50
N ARG A 79 -32.55 -2.67 -10.19
CA ARG A 79 -33.69 -3.12 -11.03
C ARG A 79 -33.24 -3.96 -12.23
N MET A 80 -32.14 -3.56 -12.89
CA MET A 80 -31.56 -4.34 -13.98
C MET A 80 -31.06 -5.69 -13.48
N PHE A 81 -30.43 -5.72 -12.32
CA PHE A 81 -30.03 -6.95 -11.65
C PHE A 81 -31.22 -7.87 -11.39
N GLU A 82 -32.26 -7.36 -10.71
CA GLU A 82 -33.45 -8.14 -10.33
C GLU A 82 -34.12 -8.74 -11.59
N TYR A 83 -34.31 -7.91 -12.63
CA TYR A 83 -34.87 -8.36 -13.91
C TYR A 83 -33.99 -9.40 -14.59
N HIS A 84 -32.68 -9.15 -14.70
CA HIS A 84 -31.75 -10.07 -15.36
C HIS A 84 -31.67 -11.42 -14.64
N TYR A 85 -31.60 -11.39 -13.31
CA TYR A 85 -31.55 -12.59 -12.48
C TYR A 85 -32.81 -13.45 -12.65
N ASP A 86 -33.99 -12.84 -12.50
CA ASP A 86 -35.27 -13.55 -12.61
C ASP A 86 -35.48 -14.08 -14.04
N HIS A 87 -35.13 -13.29 -15.05
CA HIS A 87 -35.23 -13.69 -16.46
C HIS A 87 -34.26 -14.83 -16.78
N TYR A 88 -32.98 -14.70 -16.41
CA TYR A 88 -31.95 -15.71 -16.67
C TYR A 88 -32.23 -17.02 -15.93
N HIS A 89 -32.66 -17.00 -14.67
CA HIS A 89 -33.04 -18.24 -13.97
C HIS A 89 -34.31 -18.86 -14.54
N SER A 90 -35.26 -18.07 -15.06
CA SER A 90 -36.45 -18.61 -15.73
C SER A 90 -36.15 -19.27 -17.08
N ILE A 91 -35.18 -18.75 -17.84
CA ILE A 91 -34.77 -19.27 -19.16
C ILE A 91 -33.71 -20.38 -19.01
N GLY A 92 -32.71 -20.18 -18.15
CA GLY A 92 -31.65 -21.15 -17.84
C GLY A 92 -32.19 -22.44 -17.22
N ALA A 93 -33.31 -22.39 -16.49
CA ALA A 93 -34.03 -23.61 -16.07
C ALA A 93 -34.54 -24.46 -17.25
N ARG A 94 -34.69 -23.88 -18.47
CA ARG A 94 -35.06 -24.62 -19.69
C ARG A 94 -33.85 -25.14 -20.48
N PHE A 95 -32.68 -24.55 -20.28
CA PHE A 95 -31.45 -24.95 -20.95
C PHE A 95 -30.51 -25.54 -19.89
N ASP A 96 -30.68 -26.84 -19.63
CA ASP A 96 -29.86 -27.66 -18.73
C ASP A 96 -28.44 -27.86 -19.31
N TYR A 97 -27.78 -26.76 -19.66
CA TYR A 97 -26.42 -26.76 -20.20
C TYR A 97 -25.45 -27.00 -19.05
N ARG A 98 -25.13 -28.29 -18.87
CA ARG A 98 -23.91 -28.83 -18.28
C ARG A 98 -23.45 -28.12 -17.00
N GLY A 99 -24.02 -28.52 -15.86
CA GLY A 99 -23.36 -28.29 -14.57
C GLY A 99 -23.20 -26.82 -14.17
N ALA A 100 -23.92 -25.89 -14.81
CA ALA A 100 -24.09 -24.49 -14.41
C ALA A 100 -24.91 -24.34 -13.10
N ARG A 101 -24.70 -25.28 -12.16
CA ARG A 101 -25.04 -25.10 -10.75
C ARG A 101 -24.32 -23.83 -10.28
N GLN A 102 -25.09 -22.76 -10.16
CA GLN A 102 -24.71 -21.50 -9.52
C GLN A 102 -23.47 -20.86 -10.16
N GLU A 103 -23.64 -20.19 -11.31
CA GLU A 103 -22.87 -18.95 -11.46
C GLU A 103 -23.17 -18.13 -10.20
N ARG A 104 -22.17 -17.98 -9.33
CA ARG A 104 -22.31 -17.22 -8.09
C ARG A 104 -22.41 -15.77 -8.48
N VAL A 105 -23.64 -15.36 -8.80
CA VAL A 105 -23.98 -14.03 -9.29
C VAL A 105 -23.40 -12.94 -8.36
N LEU A 106 -23.33 -13.23 -7.07
CA LEU A 106 -22.75 -12.32 -6.08
C LEU A 106 -21.23 -12.11 -6.24
N ASP A 107 -20.47 -13.07 -6.79
CA ASP A 107 -19.07 -12.85 -7.20
C ASP A 107 -19.00 -11.74 -8.26
N GLY A 108 -19.90 -11.79 -9.25
CA GLY A 108 -20.00 -10.79 -10.31
C GLY A 108 -20.42 -9.41 -9.78
N VAL A 109 -21.42 -9.37 -8.90
CA VAL A 109 -21.88 -8.13 -8.27
C VAL A 109 -20.81 -7.54 -7.36
N ALA A 110 -20.08 -8.36 -6.60
CA ALA A 110 -18.97 -7.93 -5.74
C ALA A 110 -17.88 -7.21 -6.56
N GLY A 111 -17.55 -7.75 -7.73
CA GLY A 111 -16.59 -7.15 -8.66
C GLY A 111 -17.10 -5.91 -9.40
N ASN A 112 -18.31 -5.43 -9.11
CA ASN A 112 -18.82 -4.21 -9.71
C ASN A 112 -18.10 -2.98 -9.14
N PRO A 113 -17.53 -2.09 -9.97
CA PRO A 113 -16.75 -0.96 -9.47
C PRO A 113 -17.52 0.08 -8.67
N ARG A 114 -18.87 0.08 -8.73
CA ARG A 114 -19.68 0.93 -7.85
C ARG A 114 -19.48 0.60 -6.38
N ASN A 115 -19.11 -0.63 -6.08
CA ASN A 115 -18.87 -1.10 -4.73
C ASN A 115 -17.68 -0.38 -4.06
N MET A 116 -16.82 0.31 -4.82
CA MET A 116 -15.79 1.21 -4.28
C MET A 116 -16.38 2.48 -3.62
N ILE A 117 -17.59 2.89 -4.00
CA ILE A 117 -18.19 4.18 -3.61
C ILE A 117 -19.42 3.97 -2.71
N ASP A 118 -20.21 2.94 -3.00
CA ASP A 118 -21.44 2.66 -2.27
C ASP A 118 -21.68 1.15 -2.15
N THR A 119 -22.48 0.77 -1.16
CA THR A 119 -22.81 -0.64 -0.88
C THR A 119 -24.18 -1.04 -1.39
N TRP A 120 -24.92 -0.12 -2.02
CA TRP A 120 -26.36 -0.26 -2.25
C TRP A 120 -26.69 -1.37 -3.25
N LEU A 121 -25.95 -1.43 -4.37
CA LEU A 121 -26.15 -2.47 -5.38
C LEU A 121 -25.92 -3.87 -4.80
N PHE A 122 -24.84 -4.04 -4.04
CA PHE A 122 -24.52 -5.29 -3.38
C PHE A 122 -25.60 -5.70 -2.35
N ARG A 123 -26.04 -4.77 -1.49
CA ARG A 123 -27.14 -4.99 -0.53
C ARG A 123 -28.42 -5.46 -1.22
N ARG A 124 -28.83 -4.76 -2.28
CA ARG A 124 -30.05 -5.07 -3.03
C ARG A 124 -29.97 -6.42 -3.74
N ALA A 125 -28.81 -6.75 -4.30
CA ALA A 125 -28.58 -8.05 -4.91
C ALA A 125 -28.70 -9.18 -3.88
N TYR A 126 -28.03 -9.05 -2.73
CA TYR A 126 -28.15 -10.00 -1.62
C TYR A 126 -29.62 -10.18 -1.17
N ASP A 127 -30.34 -9.08 -0.92
CA ASP A 127 -31.74 -9.14 -0.48
C ASP A 127 -32.65 -9.84 -1.49
N HIS A 128 -32.38 -9.66 -2.79
CA HIS A 128 -33.12 -10.33 -3.85
C HIS A 128 -32.86 -11.84 -3.86
N LEU A 129 -31.59 -12.25 -3.79
CA LEU A 129 -31.20 -13.67 -3.72
C LEU A 129 -31.81 -14.34 -2.49
N LYS A 130 -31.76 -13.66 -1.33
CA LYS A 130 -32.38 -14.13 -0.09
C LYS A 130 -33.89 -14.31 -0.23
N ARG A 131 -34.59 -13.34 -0.84
CA ARG A 131 -36.04 -13.44 -1.13
C ARG A 131 -36.38 -14.60 -2.07
N ARG A 132 -35.44 -15.00 -2.92
CA ARG A 132 -35.57 -16.17 -3.81
C ARG A 132 -35.17 -17.49 -3.17
N GLY A 133 -34.85 -17.49 -1.87
CA GLY A 133 -34.56 -18.70 -1.09
C GLY A 133 -33.12 -19.23 -1.24
N VAL A 134 -32.23 -18.47 -1.87
CA VAL A 134 -30.80 -18.84 -1.92
C VAL A 134 -30.22 -18.69 -0.51
N LYS A 135 -29.45 -19.67 -0.05
CA LYS A 135 -28.82 -19.63 1.28
C LYS A 135 -27.50 -18.85 1.23
N PRO A 136 -27.11 -18.09 2.28
CA PRO A 136 -25.88 -17.30 2.28
C PRO A 136 -24.61 -18.09 1.92
N GLU A 137 -24.53 -19.36 2.33
CA GLU A 137 -23.41 -20.28 2.05
C GLU A 137 -23.27 -20.59 0.55
N ASP A 138 -24.39 -20.53 -0.19
CA ASP A 138 -24.45 -20.74 -1.62
C ASP A 138 -24.26 -19.44 -2.42
N MET A 139 -24.42 -18.28 -1.77
CA MET A 139 -24.34 -16.97 -2.45
C MET A 139 -22.90 -16.53 -2.70
N ALA A 140 -21.98 -16.84 -1.79
CA ALA A 140 -20.64 -16.25 -1.78
C ALA A 140 -19.54 -17.30 -1.91
N SER A 141 -18.42 -16.91 -2.51
CA SER A 141 -17.20 -17.69 -2.58
C SER A 141 -16.01 -16.89 -2.06
N VAL A 142 -14.83 -17.51 -2.00
CA VAL A 142 -13.57 -16.80 -1.78
C VAL A 142 -13.41 -15.66 -2.81
N GLU A 143 -13.90 -15.84 -4.04
CA GLU A 143 -13.86 -14.83 -5.09
C GLU A 143 -14.75 -13.61 -4.77
N THR A 144 -15.95 -13.82 -4.20
CA THR A 144 -16.79 -12.71 -3.67
C THR A 144 -15.98 -11.84 -2.71
N TRP A 145 -15.27 -12.48 -1.78
CA TRP A 145 -14.46 -11.79 -0.77
C TRP A 145 -13.24 -11.10 -1.37
N ARG A 146 -12.57 -11.70 -2.37
CA ARG A 146 -11.49 -11.06 -3.13
C ARG A 146 -11.96 -9.76 -3.78
N TYR A 147 -13.13 -9.78 -4.43
CA TYR A 147 -13.69 -8.58 -5.03
C TYR A 147 -14.11 -7.52 -4.00
N ILE A 148 -14.73 -7.92 -2.88
CA ILE A 148 -15.09 -6.97 -1.82
C ILE A 148 -13.83 -6.29 -1.27
N VAL A 149 -12.81 -7.07 -0.94
CA VAL A 149 -11.56 -6.58 -0.37
C VAL A 149 -10.83 -5.67 -1.35
N SER A 150 -10.81 -5.99 -2.64
CA SER A 150 -10.16 -5.15 -3.64
C SER A 150 -10.81 -3.77 -3.80
N THR A 151 -12.09 -3.61 -3.44
CA THR A 151 -12.76 -2.29 -3.49
C THR A 151 -12.18 -1.27 -2.51
N ASN A 152 -11.45 -1.73 -1.49
CA ASN A 152 -11.02 -0.93 -0.34
C ASN A 152 -12.17 -0.21 0.38
N ASN A 153 -13.40 -0.72 0.30
CA ASN A 153 -14.59 -0.14 0.94
C ASN A 153 -14.95 -0.87 2.24
N VAL A 154 -14.61 -0.26 3.39
CA VAL A 154 -14.88 -0.81 4.73
C VAL A 154 -16.37 -1.01 4.99
N GLU A 155 -17.24 -0.13 4.49
CA GLU A 155 -18.69 -0.26 4.67
C GLU A 155 -19.19 -1.53 3.97
N LEU A 156 -18.67 -1.83 2.78
CA LEU A 156 -19.02 -3.04 2.04
C LEU A 156 -18.53 -4.29 2.76
N TYR A 157 -17.28 -4.27 3.20
CA TYR A 157 -16.66 -5.37 3.93
C TYR A 157 -17.45 -5.72 5.19
N ASN A 158 -17.75 -4.73 6.03
CA ASN A 158 -18.52 -4.92 7.26
C ASN A 158 -19.95 -5.37 6.99
N TYR A 159 -20.60 -4.84 5.95
CA TYR A 159 -21.92 -5.32 5.55
C TYR A 159 -21.88 -6.79 5.12
N ALA A 160 -20.94 -7.17 4.25
CA ALA A 160 -20.79 -8.53 3.78
C ALA A 160 -20.56 -9.51 4.94
N LYS A 161 -19.69 -9.17 5.90
CA LYS A 161 -19.49 -9.95 7.14
C LYS A 161 -20.75 -10.18 7.94
N SER A 162 -21.65 -9.20 7.98
CA SER A 162 -22.89 -9.31 8.74
C SER A 162 -23.94 -10.23 8.09
N VAL A 163 -23.79 -10.55 6.80
CA VAL A 163 -24.83 -11.25 6.02
C VAL A 163 -24.35 -12.49 5.26
N LEU A 164 -23.04 -12.67 5.11
CA LEU A 164 -22.38 -13.80 4.45
C LEU A 164 -21.41 -14.51 5.39
N PRO A 165 -21.22 -15.84 5.24
CA PRO A 165 -20.19 -16.54 5.97
C PRO A 165 -18.80 -16.07 5.54
N MET A 166 -17.94 -15.81 6.54
CA MET A 166 -16.53 -15.54 6.31
C MET A 166 -15.83 -16.79 5.73
N PRO A 167 -14.84 -16.63 4.83
CA PRO A 167 -14.03 -17.74 4.36
C PRO A 167 -13.26 -18.40 5.50
N LYS A 168 -12.76 -19.62 5.26
CA LYS A 168 -11.83 -20.27 6.19
C LYS A 168 -10.57 -19.40 6.38
N ALA A 169 -9.91 -19.54 7.51
CA ALA A 169 -8.69 -18.80 7.86
C ALA A 169 -7.65 -18.74 6.72
N SER A 170 -7.34 -19.88 6.08
CA SER A 170 -6.39 -19.96 4.97
C SER A 170 -6.81 -19.12 3.76
N ASP A 171 -8.12 -19.08 3.47
CA ASP A 171 -8.67 -18.33 2.34
C ASP A 171 -8.74 -16.84 2.67
N CYS A 172 -9.05 -16.48 3.92
CA CYS A 172 -8.97 -15.10 4.39
C CYS A 172 -7.54 -14.55 4.33
N ALA A 173 -6.53 -15.35 4.69
CA ALA A 173 -5.13 -14.95 4.61
C ALA A 173 -4.72 -14.61 3.16
N SER A 174 -5.28 -15.29 2.17
CA SER A 174 -5.06 -15.00 0.75
C SER A 174 -5.58 -13.63 0.28
N LEU A 175 -6.38 -12.94 1.11
CA LEU A 175 -6.89 -11.59 0.85
C LEU A 175 -5.91 -10.49 1.25
N LEU A 176 -4.92 -10.77 2.11
CA LEU A 176 -3.91 -9.80 2.56
C LEU A 176 -3.04 -9.21 1.42
N PRO A 177 -2.56 -10.00 0.44
CA PRO A 177 -1.84 -9.43 -0.70
C PRO A 177 -2.67 -8.41 -1.51
N ILE A 178 -4.00 -8.53 -1.50
CA ILE A 178 -4.92 -7.64 -2.23
C ILE A 178 -5.05 -6.31 -1.47
N THR A 179 -5.32 -6.34 -0.16
CA THR A 179 -5.43 -5.13 0.67
C THR A 179 -4.15 -4.32 0.75
N THR A 180 -3.00 -4.99 0.69
CA THR A 180 -1.70 -4.33 0.72
C THR A 180 -1.28 -3.75 -0.63
N LYS A 181 -2.02 -4.08 -1.71
CA LYS A 181 -1.80 -3.61 -3.10
C LYS A 181 -3.13 -3.42 -3.87
N PRO A 182 -4.06 -2.59 -3.39
CA PRO A 182 -5.45 -2.58 -3.87
C PRO A 182 -5.61 -2.17 -5.34
N ALA A 183 -4.67 -1.40 -5.89
CA ALA A 183 -4.79 -0.81 -7.22
C ALA A 183 -4.60 -1.78 -8.40
N LEU A 184 -4.06 -2.99 -8.20
CA LEU A 184 -3.64 -3.87 -9.31
C LEU A 184 -4.69 -4.90 -9.75
N ASP A 185 -5.72 -5.17 -8.95
CA ASP A 185 -6.62 -6.33 -9.18
C ASP A 185 -7.90 -5.97 -9.96
N PHE A 186 -8.25 -4.69 -10.06
CA PHE A 186 -9.24 -4.25 -11.05
C PHE A 186 -8.59 -4.14 -12.41
N SER A 187 -9.27 -4.64 -13.46
CA SER A 187 -8.76 -4.46 -14.82
C SER A 187 -8.42 -2.98 -15.03
N TYR A 188 -7.29 -2.70 -15.69
CA TYR A 188 -6.81 -1.35 -15.99
C TYR A 188 -7.97 -0.43 -16.41
N HIS A 189 -8.91 -0.95 -17.21
CA HIS A 189 -10.10 -0.26 -17.68
C HIS A 189 -11.08 0.24 -16.61
N VAL A 190 -11.22 -0.48 -15.49
CA VAL A 190 -12.14 -0.17 -14.40
C VAL A 190 -11.57 0.92 -13.48
N ALA A 191 -10.27 0.91 -13.22
CA ALA A 191 -9.59 1.92 -12.42
C ALA A 191 -9.63 3.34 -13.05
N TYR A 192 -9.85 3.44 -14.38
CA TYR A 192 -10.09 4.73 -15.06
C TYR A 192 -11.52 5.27 -14.91
N ILE A 193 -12.47 4.42 -14.49
CA ILE A 193 -13.90 4.76 -14.40
C ILE A 193 -14.21 5.25 -12.99
N ILE A 194 -13.73 4.52 -11.98
CA ILE A 194 -13.84 4.89 -10.57
C ILE A 194 -12.46 4.72 -9.96
N LYS A 195 -11.93 5.80 -9.36
CA LYS A 195 -10.67 5.72 -8.61
C LYS A 195 -10.92 4.90 -7.34
N PRO A 196 -10.11 3.87 -7.06
CA PRO A 196 -10.17 3.16 -5.78
C PRO A 196 -10.04 4.13 -4.61
N LEU A 197 -10.69 3.81 -3.48
CA LEU A 197 -10.50 4.56 -2.25
C LEU A 197 -9.04 4.42 -1.82
N ASP A 198 -8.41 5.56 -1.53
CA ASP A 198 -7.11 5.59 -0.86
C ASP A 198 -7.32 5.27 0.63
N GLY A 199 -6.31 4.72 1.30
CA GLY A 199 -6.37 4.38 2.73
C GLY A 199 -6.14 2.90 3.04
N THR A 200 -6.09 2.59 4.32
CA THR A 200 -5.73 1.27 4.88
C THR A 200 -6.76 0.75 5.88
N GLU A 201 -7.94 1.39 5.97
CA GLU A 201 -8.96 1.05 6.95
C GLU A 201 -9.56 -0.34 6.72
N LEU A 202 -9.66 -0.79 5.46
CA LEU A 202 -10.10 -2.16 5.16
C LEU A 202 -9.03 -3.17 5.54
N LEU A 203 -7.75 -2.84 5.34
CA LEU A 203 -6.63 -3.66 5.80
C LEU A 203 -6.69 -3.81 7.33
N ALA A 204 -6.90 -2.72 8.06
CA ALA A 204 -7.06 -2.75 9.52
C ALA A 204 -8.19 -3.71 9.95
N ALA A 205 -9.38 -3.55 9.37
CA ALA A 205 -10.52 -4.41 9.66
C ALA A 205 -10.25 -5.89 9.36
N LEU A 206 -9.58 -6.18 8.23
CA LEU A 206 -9.21 -7.55 7.86
C LEU A 206 -8.18 -8.16 8.82
N LEU A 207 -7.20 -7.38 9.29
CA LEU A 207 -6.20 -7.84 10.26
C LEU A 207 -6.86 -8.20 11.60
N ASP A 208 -7.79 -7.37 12.09
CA ASP A 208 -8.54 -7.64 13.31
C ASP A 208 -9.36 -8.94 13.19
N ASP A 209 -9.97 -9.20 12.04
CA ASP A 209 -10.71 -10.45 11.81
C ASP A 209 -9.81 -11.68 11.70
N LEU A 210 -8.66 -11.55 11.05
CA LEU A 210 -7.71 -12.65 10.90
C LEU A 210 -7.13 -13.09 12.24
N TYR A 211 -6.94 -12.17 13.17
CA TYR A 211 -6.56 -12.49 14.54
C TYR A 211 -7.57 -13.43 15.21
N HIS A 212 -8.87 -13.17 15.06
CA HIS A 212 -9.92 -14.03 15.61
C HIS A 212 -10.05 -15.38 14.89
N LEU A 213 -9.77 -15.42 13.58
CA LEU A 213 -9.94 -16.61 12.74
C LEU A 213 -8.74 -17.57 12.77
N ASP A 214 -7.52 -17.05 12.94
CA ASP A 214 -6.29 -17.85 13.01
C ASP A 214 -5.34 -17.29 14.09
N PRO A 215 -5.53 -17.71 15.35
CA PRO A 215 -4.69 -17.31 16.47
C PRO A 215 -3.23 -17.76 16.36
N ASN A 216 -2.90 -18.67 15.42
CA ASN A 216 -1.53 -19.14 15.21
C ASN A 216 -0.76 -18.26 14.21
N GLU A 217 -1.36 -17.15 13.75
CA GLU A 217 -0.69 -16.08 13.00
C GLU A 217 -0.05 -16.52 11.68
N LYS A 218 -0.47 -17.67 11.11
CA LYS A 218 0.08 -18.18 9.85
C LYS A 218 -0.18 -17.24 8.69
N TRP A 219 -1.21 -16.40 8.81
CA TRP A 219 -1.54 -15.34 7.86
C TRP A 219 -0.44 -14.28 7.71
N LEU A 220 0.46 -14.08 8.70
CA LEU A 220 1.60 -13.16 8.56
C LEU A 220 2.54 -13.55 7.42
N GLY A 221 2.64 -14.85 7.11
CA GLY A 221 3.42 -15.38 5.99
C GLY A 221 2.95 -14.88 4.62
N TRP A 222 1.75 -14.32 4.52
CA TRP A 222 1.18 -13.77 3.29
C TRP A 222 1.53 -12.30 3.07
N ILE A 223 2.15 -11.64 4.06
CA ILE A 223 2.57 -10.24 3.96
C ILE A 223 3.98 -10.17 3.37
N HIS A 224 4.13 -9.45 2.26
CA HIS A 224 5.42 -9.28 1.59
C HIS A 224 6.10 -7.96 2.00
N PHE A 225 6.61 -7.90 3.24
CA PHE A 225 7.25 -6.71 3.83
C PHE A 225 8.37 -6.14 2.96
N GLY A 226 9.22 -7.00 2.38
CA GLY A 226 10.29 -6.54 1.48
C GLY A 226 9.79 -5.69 0.30
N GLY A 227 8.61 -6.03 -0.23
CA GLY A 227 8.00 -5.28 -1.33
C GLY A 227 7.30 -4.00 -0.86
N LEU A 228 6.79 -3.98 0.37
CA LEU A 228 6.20 -2.78 0.97
C LEU A 228 7.26 -1.72 1.25
N VAL A 229 8.38 -2.12 1.85
CA VAL A 229 9.49 -1.20 2.17
C VAL A 229 10.19 -0.71 0.90
N ALA A 230 10.38 -1.58 -0.10
CA ALA A 230 10.99 -1.20 -1.38
C ALA A 230 10.14 -0.18 -2.16
N ARG A 231 8.82 -0.19 -1.98
CA ARG A 231 7.88 0.73 -2.64
C ARG A 231 7.47 1.92 -1.77
N GLY A 232 8.02 2.04 -0.56
CA GLY A 232 7.68 3.15 0.35
C GLY A 232 6.23 3.16 0.83
N ARG A 233 5.57 2.00 0.96
CA ARG A 233 4.17 1.88 1.43
C ARG A 233 4.07 2.01 2.96
N VAL A 234 4.47 3.17 3.49
CA VAL A 234 4.59 3.42 4.94
C VAL A 234 3.23 3.42 5.63
N ASP A 235 2.19 3.91 4.96
CA ASP A 235 0.78 3.84 5.39
C ASP A 235 0.35 2.39 5.72
N VAL A 236 0.62 1.48 4.80
CA VAL A 236 0.32 0.05 4.92
C VAL A 236 1.16 -0.56 6.04
N LEU A 237 2.46 -0.24 6.10
CA LEU A 237 3.37 -0.74 7.13
C LEU A 237 2.94 -0.29 8.54
N GLN A 238 2.56 0.97 8.71
CA GLN A 238 2.06 1.50 9.99
C GLN A 238 0.76 0.84 10.41
N THR A 239 -0.14 0.58 9.47
CA THR A 239 -1.40 -0.12 9.77
C THR A 239 -1.13 -1.55 10.24
N ILE A 240 -0.24 -2.27 9.55
CA ILE A 240 0.17 -3.62 9.94
C ILE A 240 0.84 -3.61 11.32
N GLU A 241 1.75 -2.68 11.59
CA GLU A 241 2.41 -2.57 12.91
C GLU A 241 1.41 -2.26 14.02
N THR A 242 0.41 -1.41 13.76
CA THR A 242 -0.60 -1.04 14.75
C THR A 242 -1.49 -2.21 15.14
N HIS A 243 -1.92 -3.01 14.16
CA HIS A 243 -2.88 -4.10 14.37
C HIS A 243 -2.23 -5.48 14.57
N ALA A 244 -0.98 -5.67 14.12
CA ALA A 244 -0.28 -6.94 14.12
C ALA A 244 1.15 -6.89 14.67
N GLY A 245 1.65 -5.72 15.07
CA GLY A 245 3.04 -5.49 15.49
C GLY A 245 3.61 -6.45 16.55
N PRO A 246 2.85 -6.85 17.58
CA PRO A 246 3.31 -7.82 18.58
C PRO A 246 3.67 -9.20 17.99
N TYR A 247 3.06 -9.58 16.88
CA TYR A 247 3.15 -10.91 16.27
C TYR A 247 4.21 -10.99 15.16
N ILE A 248 4.67 -9.83 14.67
CA ILE A 248 5.67 -9.78 13.60
C ILE A 248 7.05 -10.13 14.19
N SER A 249 7.60 -11.27 13.77
CA SER A 249 8.99 -11.59 14.11
C SER A 249 9.95 -10.57 13.50
N ARG A 250 10.81 -10.02 14.37
CA ARG A 250 11.88 -9.07 14.02
C ARG A 250 13.26 -9.75 13.98
N GLU A 251 13.33 -10.99 14.44
CA GLU A 251 14.54 -11.80 14.47
C GLU A 251 14.42 -12.88 13.40
N ILE A 252 15.48 -13.02 12.59
CA ILE A 252 15.63 -14.21 11.75
C ILE A 252 16.04 -15.32 12.70
N ASN A 253 15.09 -16.13 13.16
CA ASN A 253 15.44 -17.46 13.65
C ASN A 253 16.16 -18.15 12.50
N VAL A 254 17.47 -18.32 12.64
CA VAL A 254 18.29 -19.01 11.65
C VAL A 254 17.68 -20.40 11.53
N LEU A 255 17.06 -20.68 10.37
CA LEU A 255 16.57 -22.03 10.10
C LEU A 255 17.72 -23.02 10.35
N PRO A 256 17.46 -24.18 10.97
CA PRO A 256 18.46 -25.21 11.18
C PRO A 256 19.22 -25.49 9.87
N VAL A 257 20.53 -25.66 10.00
CA VAL A 257 21.44 -25.92 8.87
C VAL A 257 20.91 -27.11 8.06
N GLY A 258 20.44 -26.84 6.84
CA GLY A 258 19.90 -27.86 5.93
C GLY A 258 18.63 -27.45 5.18
N GLU A 259 17.85 -26.49 5.70
CA GLU A 259 16.66 -26.00 5.02
C GLU A 259 17.00 -24.87 4.04
N LYS A 260 16.75 -25.12 2.74
CA LYS A 260 16.89 -24.10 1.70
C LYS A 260 15.94 -22.94 2.03
N ARG A 261 16.50 -21.73 2.20
CA ARG A 261 15.70 -20.50 2.25
C ARG A 261 14.88 -20.41 0.96
N SER A 262 13.58 -20.67 1.05
CA SER A 262 12.67 -20.27 -0.01
C SER A 262 12.72 -18.74 -0.11
N TYR A 263 12.77 -18.20 -1.32
CA TYR A 263 12.72 -16.76 -1.60
C TYR A 263 11.50 -16.07 -0.95
N THR A 264 10.46 -16.85 -0.62
CA THR A 264 9.27 -16.38 0.09
C THR A 264 9.50 -16.13 1.59
N HIS A 265 10.45 -16.82 2.24
CA HIS A 265 10.64 -16.77 3.69
C HIS A 265 11.43 -15.52 4.17
N CYS A 266 12.22 -14.89 3.28
CA CYS A 266 12.99 -13.68 3.59
C CYS A 266 12.18 -12.37 3.50
N HIS A 267 10.92 -12.44 3.07
CA HIS A 267 10.06 -11.26 2.89
C HIS A 267 8.83 -11.23 3.78
N SER A 268 8.63 -12.23 4.64
CA SER A 268 7.53 -12.33 5.63
C SER A 268 7.86 -11.75 7.00
N HIS A 269 9.05 -11.17 7.17
CA HIS A 269 9.53 -10.64 8.45
C HIS A 269 10.17 -9.26 8.29
N LEU A 270 10.11 -8.45 9.34
CA LEU A 270 10.83 -7.17 9.41
C LEU A 270 12.25 -7.44 9.90
N THR A 271 13.23 -7.31 9.02
CA THR A 271 14.62 -7.73 9.30
C THR A 271 15.64 -6.73 8.73
N GLN A 272 16.93 -6.93 9.02
CA GLN A 272 17.99 -6.15 8.36
C GLN A 272 17.96 -6.26 6.83
N GLU A 273 17.43 -7.36 6.27
CA GLU A 273 17.24 -7.49 4.83
C GLU A 273 16.16 -6.52 4.31
N THR A 274 15.06 -6.34 5.05
CA THR A 274 14.06 -5.32 4.70
C THR A 274 14.63 -3.90 4.79
N MET A 275 15.46 -3.62 5.79
CA MET A 275 16.21 -2.35 5.88
C MET A 275 17.10 -2.13 4.66
N ARG A 276 17.86 -3.16 4.26
CA ARG A 276 18.71 -3.11 3.06
C ARG A 276 17.89 -2.85 1.79
N SER A 277 16.73 -3.50 1.65
CA SER A 277 15.84 -3.30 0.52
C SER A 277 15.29 -1.87 0.46
N ALA A 278 14.89 -1.30 1.60
CA ALA A 278 14.45 0.10 1.68
C ALA A 278 15.56 1.07 1.26
N ILE A 279 16.80 0.82 1.70
CA ILE A 279 18.00 1.61 1.34
C ILE A 279 18.30 1.54 -0.15
N GLN A 280 18.32 0.33 -0.73
CA GLN A 280 18.60 0.14 -2.16
C GLN A 280 17.58 0.85 -3.05
N ASN A 281 16.32 0.95 -2.59
CA ASN A 281 15.25 1.67 -3.28
C ASN A 281 15.11 3.14 -2.82
N LYS A 282 16.04 3.65 -2.01
CA LYS A 282 16.10 5.04 -1.51
C LYS A 282 14.82 5.51 -0.80
N GLN A 283 14.11 4.61 -0.11
CA GLN A 283 12.83 4.89 0.54
C GLN A 283 13.01 5.43 1.96
N ILE A 284 13.27 6.74 2.10
CA ILE A 284 13.65 7.34 3.39
C ILE A 284 12.59 7.17 4.49
N GLU A 285 11.31 7.33 4.17
CA GLU A 285 10.23 7.19 5.15
C GLU A 285 10.03 5.73 5.58
N ALA A 286 10.28 4.77 4.69
CA ALA A 286 10.29 3.35 5.06
C ALA A 286 11.47 3.05 5.99
N ILE A 287 12.65 3.63 5.75
CA ILE A 287 13.81 3.48 6.64
C ILE A 287 13.52 4.10 8.02
N ARG A 288 12.92 5.30 8.05
CA ARG A 288 12.51 5.97 9.30
C ARG A 288 11.53 5.10 10.08
N PHE A 289 10.53 4.54 9.42
CA PHE A 289 9.58 3.61 10.01
C PHE A 289 10.28 2.37 10.60
N LEU A 290 11.08 1.66 9.78
CA LEU A 290 11.79 0.45 10.21
C LEU A 290 12.70 0.73 11.42
N TYR A 291 13.39 1.86 11.43
CA TYR A 291 14.34 2.22 12.48
C TYR A 291 13.64 2.70 13.76
N LYS A 292 12.76 3.69 13.66
CA LYS A 292 12.17 4.36 14.84
C LYS A 292 10.97 3.60 15.41
N VAL A 293 10.16 2.97 14.55
CA VAL A 293 8.94 2.26 14.96
C VAL A 293 9.27 0.78 15.19
N SER A 294 9.68 0.06 14.14
CA SER A 294 9.91 -1.39 14.22
C SER A 294 11.25 -1.79 14.84
N LYS A 295 12.06 -0.82 15.29
CA LYS A 295 13.35 -1.00 15.99
C LYS A 295 14.39 -1.85 15.23
N ILE A 296 14.32 -1.88 13.90
CA ILE A 296 15.30 -2.58 13.07
C ILE A 296 16.56 -1.71 12.93
N PRO A 297 17.74 -2.17 13.42
CA PRO A 297 18.94 -1.36 13.42
C PRO A 297 19.52 -1.16 12.02
N ILE A 298 20.10 0.02 11.78
CA ILE A 298 20.93 0.29 10.59
C ILE A 298 22.35 -0.24 10.88
N GLY A 299 22.58 -1.51 10.54
CA GLY A 299 23.86 -2.17 10.78
C GLY A 299 24.97 -1.78 9.78
N PRO A 300 26.21 -2.27 9.99
CA PRO A 300 27.35 -1.97 9.11
C PRO A 300 27.10 -2.33 7.64
N GLN A 301 26.45 -3.47 7.37
CA GLN A 301 26.11 -3.89 6.01
C GLN A 301 25.11 -2.94 5.33
N SER A 302 24.14 -2.43 6.10
CA SER A 302 23.20 -1.41 5.63
C SER A 302 23.91 -0.10 5.32
N LEU A 303 24.86 0.33 6.15
CA LEU A 303 25.69 1.53 5.88
C LEU A 303 26.53 1.38 4.61
N ILE A 304 27.12 0.21 4.36
CA ILE A 304 27.82 -0.07 3.10
C ILE A 304 26.84 0.04 1.91
N ALA A 305 25.63 -0.50 2.04
CA ALA A 305 24.60 -0.40 1.01
C ALA A 305 24.20 1.07 0.74
N VAL A 306 24.13 1.90 1.78
CA VAL A 306 23.89 3.35 1.66
C VAL A 306 25.01 4.00 0.85
N ALA A 307 26.28 3.80 1.21
CA ALA A 307 27.40 4.40 0.50
C ALA A 307 27.40 4.02 -1.00
N ARG A 308 27.00 2.79 -1.32
CA ARG A 308 26.89 2.30 -2.71
C ARG A 308 25.79 2.97 -3.53
N THR A 309 24.83 3.65 -2.91
CA THR A 309 23.82 4.44 -3.64
C THR A 309 24.41 5.65 -4.36
N CYS A 310 25.60 6.11 -3.93
CA CYS A 310 26.30 7.28 -4.46
C CYS A 310 25.40 8.53 -4.56
N ASP A 311 24.51 8.69 -3.59
CA ASP A 311 23.48 9.73 -3.58
C ASP A 311 23.63 10.57 -2.31
N LEU A 312 24.35 11.69 -2.44
CA LEU A 312 24.67 12.55 -1.30
C LEU A 312 23.41 13.12 -0.60
N PRO A 313 22.39 13.62 -1.31
CA PRO A 313 21.11 13.99 -0.70
C PRO A 313 20.48 12.86 0.12
N PHE A 314 20.49 11.62 -0.39
CA PHE A 314 19.95 10.47 0.32
C PHE A 314 20.77 10.12 1.58
N LEU A 315 22.10 10.20 1.53
CA LEU A 315 22.98 10.00 2.69
C LEU A 315 22.71 11.02 3.80
N ILE A 316 22.52 12.30 3.43
CA ILE A 316 22.17 13.36 4.37
C ILE A 316 20.79 13.09 4.96
N ALA A 317 19.81 12.74 4.14
CA ALA A 317 18.46 12.41 4.61
C ALA A 317 18.47 11.24 5.61
N LEU A 318 19.26 10.20 5.34
CA LEU A 318 19.45 9.07 6.25
C LEU A 318 20.08 9.50 7.59
N HIS A 319 21.12 10.33 7.54
CA HIS A 319 21.74 10.87 8.74
C HIS A 319 20.74 11.66 9.59
N ASN A 320 19.88 12.45 8.94
CA ASN A 320 18.87 13.27 9.61
C ASN A 320 17.76 12.47 10.32
N ILE A 321 17.66 11.14 10.11
CA ILE A 321 16.78 10.28 10.93
C ILE A 321 17.24 10.26 12.40
N GLU A 322 18.56 10.32 12.62
CA GLU A 322 19.18 10.43 13.94
C GLU A 322 20.64 10.88 13.79
N PRO A 323 20.88 12.20 13.83
CA PRO A 323 22.21 12.78 13.65
C PRO A 323 23.23 12.30 14.69
N GLU A 324 22.77 12.09 15.91
CA GLU A 324 23.54 11.65 17.08
C GLU A 324 24.33 10.35 16.85
N ALA A 325 23.88 9.50 15.94
CA ALA A 325 24.55 8.23 15.64
C ALA A 325 25.84 8.38 14.80
N GLY A 326 26.23 9.58 14.38
CA GLY A 326 27.50 9.82 13.68
C GLY A 326 27.65 9.12 12.31
N ARG A 327 26.55 8.57 11.76
CA ARG A 327 26.56 7.73 10.55
C ARG A 327 27.18 8.42 9.34
N LEU A 328 26.95 9.73 9.18
CA LEU A 328 27.48 10.50 8.05
C LEU A 328 29.01 10.51 8.04
N TYR A 329 29.63 10.59 9.23
CA TYR A 329 31.08 10.54 9.36
C TYR A 329 31.63 9.13 9.09
N THR A 330 30.97 8.09 9.61
CA THR A 330 31.33 6.70 9.30
C THR A 330 31.25 6.42 7.80
N LEU A 331 30.20 6.91 7.14
CA LEU A 331 30.02 6.80 5.68
C LEU A 331 31.10 7.59 4.94
N PHE A 332 31.43 8.80 5.39
CA PHE A 332 32.52 9.60 4.83
C PHE A 332 33.86 8.84 4.84
N LEU A 333 34.26 8.31 6.00
CA LEU A 333 35.49 7.53 6.12
C LEU A 333 35.49 6.30 5.21
N HIS A 334 34.35 5.61 5.09
CA HIS A 334 34.21 4.47 4.19
C HIS A 334 34.38 4.86 2.73
N VAL A 335 33.68 5.91 2.26
CA VAL A 335 33.74 6.38 0.86
C VAL A 335 35.12 6.88 0.49
N MET A 336 35.85 7.52 1.41
CA MET A 336 37.22 7.97 1.17
C MET A 336 38.26 6.84 1.23
N SER A 337 37.89 5.66 1.75
CA SER A 337 38.83 4.53 1.87
C SER A 337 39.10 3.84 0.54
N SER A 338 40.26 3.18 0.44
CA SER A 338 40.60 2.34 -0.72
C SER A 338 39.65 1.16 -0.94
N ALA A 339 38.89 0.75 0.09
CA ALA A 339 37.93 -0.34 0.01
C ALA A 339 36.63 0.02 -0.72
N PHE A 340 36.32 1.32 -0.90
CA PHE A 340 35.09 1.75 -1.54
C PHE A 340 34.99 1.32 -3.01
N PHE A 341 36.13 1.31 -3.72
CA PHE A 341 36.22 0.98 -5.14
C PHE A 341 36.01 -0.51 -5.48
N GLN A 342 35.91 -1.39 -4.48
CA GLN A 342 35.74 -2.84 -4.69
C GLN A 342 34.25 -3.28 -4.79
N GLY A 343 33.33 -2.33 -4.98
CA GLY A 343 31.88 -2.61 -5.12
C GLY A 343 31.44 -3.00 -6.54
N PRO A 344 30.27 -3.64 -6.72
CA PRO A 344 29.77 -3.99 -8.05
C PRO A 344 28.93 -2.87 -8.71
N LEU A 345 29.02 -2.77 -10.04
CA LEU A 345 27.99 -2.32 -11.00
C LEU A 345 27.61 -0.82 -11.13
N LEU A 346 28.50 0.14 -10.90
CA LEU A 346 28.29 1.51 -11.39
C LEU A 346 29.48 1.97 -12.26
N PRO A 347 29.26 2.85 -13.25
CA PRO A 347 30.33 3.38 -14.09
C PRO A 347 31.42 4.04 -13.22
N PRO A 348 32.71 3.82 -13.53
CA PRO A 348 33.83 4.38 -12.75
C PRO A 348 33.80 5.91 -12.58
N THR A 349 33.07 6.62 -13.44
CA THR A 349 32.90 8.08 -13.39
C THR A 349 32.00 8.52 -12.25
N GLN A 350 30.86 7.86 -12.04
CA GLN A 350 29.88 8.24 -11.00
C GLN A 350 30.45 8.17 -9.58
N TRP A 351 31.31 7.18 -9.30
CA TRP A 351 31.95 7.07 -7.98
C TRP A 351 32.97 8.18 -7.73
N LYS A 352 33.71 8.59 -8.76
CA LYS A 352 34.69 9.68 -8.64
C LYS A 352 34.00 11.00 -8.38
N ASP A 353 32.93 11.29 -9.12
CA ASP A 353 32.16 12.51 -8.95
C ASP A 353 31.53 12.55 -7.55
N PHE A 354 30.88 11.47 -7.13
CA PHE A 354 30.33 11.34 -5.77
C PHE A 354 31.40 11.48 -4.68
N GLN A 355 32.57 10.85 -4.86
CA GLN A 355 33.67 10.95 -3.89
C GLN A 355 34.19 12.41 -3.80
N GLN A 356 34.30 13.12 -4.92
CA GLN A 356 34.66 14.53 -4.91
C GLN A 356 33.63 15.39 -4.19
N GLU A 357 32.34 15.21 -4.49
CA GLU A 357 31.25 15.93 -3.83
C GLU A 357 31.25 15.68 -2.32
N PHE A 358 31.36 14.42 -1.90
CA PHE A 358 31.35 14.06 -0.49
C PHE A 358 32.62 14.55 0.22
N TYR A 359 33.75 14.59 -0.47
CA TYR A 359 34.98 15.20 0.02
C TYR A 359 34.85 16.71 0.24
N GLN A 360 34.20 17.45 -0.68
CA GLN A 360 33.90 18.87 -0.48
C GLN A 360 32.95 19.09 0.69
N LEU A 361 31.95 18.22 0.88
CA LEU A 361 31.10 18.26 2.07
C LEU A 361 31.92 18.01 3.34
N GLY A 362 32.82 17.01 3.33
CA GLY A 362 33.72 16.71 4.45
C GLY A 362 34.60 17.91 4.85
N LYS A 363 35.07 18.70 3.87
CA LYS A 363 35.77 19.98 4.14
C LYS A 363 34.88 20.97 4.86
N LYS A 364 33.67 21.21 4.35
CA LYS A 364 32.71 22.15 4.97
C LYS A 364 32.34 21.74 6.40
N LEU A 365 32.27 20.44 6.67
CA LEU A 365 31.95 19.87 7.98
C LEU A 365 33.19 19.71 8.89
N ASN A 366 34.37 20.16 8.46
CA ASN A 366 35.63 20.01 9.20
C ASN A 366 35.95 18.56 9.61
N TYR A 367 35.54 17.58 8.79
CA TYR A 367 35.83 16.15 9.02
C TYR A 367 37.28 15.77 8.70
N ILE A 368 38.02 16.68 8.08
CA ILE A 368 39.33 16.44 7.49
C ILE A 368 40.38 17.24 8.26
N ASP A 369 41.24 16.55 9.01
CA ASP A 369 42.48 17.10 9.54
C ASP A 369 43.66 16.82 8.60
N THR A 370 44.84 17.36 8.89
CA THR A 370 46.03 17.20 8.04
C THR A 370 46.45 15.74 7.87
N ASN A 371 46.24 14.90 8.89
CA ASN A 371 46.61 13.49 8.85
C ASN A 371 45.63 12.69 7.99
N LEU A 372 44.32 12.92 8.15
CA LEU A 372 43.30 12.29 7.33
C LEU A 372 43.40 12.76 5.88
N GLN A 373 43.68 14.05 5.65
CA GLN A 373 43.95 14.61 4.32
C GLN A 373 45.09 13.85 3.63
N HIS A 374 46.23 13.73 4.31
CA HIS A 374 47.37 12.97 3.80
C HIS A 374 47.00 11.51 3.50
N GLN A 375 46.23 10.85 4.38
CA GLN A 375 45.79 9.46 4.15
C GLN A 375 44.89 9.32 2.92
N ILE A 376 43.98 10.27 2.69
CA ILE A 376 43.09 10.30 1.53
C ILE A 376 43.92 10.52 0.25
N ASP A 377 44.78 11.53 0.24
CA ASP A 377 45.59 11.91 -0.93
C ASP A 377 46.57 10.82 -1.34
N THR A 378 47.17 10.14 -0.35
CA THR A 378 48.13 9.05 -0.56
C THR A 378 47.46 7.67 -0.67
N LYS A 379 46.12 7.60 -0.59
CA LYS A 379 45.31 6.35 -0.60
C LYS A 379 45.76 5.33 0.45
N GLN A 380 46.28 5.80 1.58
CA GLN A 380 46.67 4.94 2.70
C GLN A 380 45.45 4.40 3.44
N PRO A 381 45.58 3.25 4.13
CA PRO A 381 44.52 2.72 4.98
C PRO A 381 44.10 3.74 6.04
N ILE A 382 42.81 4.08 6.05
CA ILE A 382 42.27 5.03 7.03
C ILE A 382 42.08 4.31 8.36
N ARG A 383 43.02 4.54 9.29
CA ARG A 383 42.90 4.16 10.70
C ARG A 383 42.77 5.44 11.53
N TYR A 384 41.59 6.05 11.48
CA TYR A 384 41.38 7.36 12.10
C TYR A 384 40.37 7.25 13.25
N ARG A 385 40.76 7.74 14.43
CA ARG A 385 39.85 8.00 15.55
C ARG A 385 39.58 9.51 15.58
N PRO A 386 38.30 9.94 15.57
CA PRO A 386 37.99 11.37 15.62
C PRO A 386 38.54 11.99 16.90
N LYS A 387 39.36 13.04 16.76
CA LYS A 387 39.95 13.78 17.88
C LYS A 387 38.91 14.62 18.66
N ASN A 388 37.75 14.90 18.06
CA ASN A 388 36.69 15.73 18.64
C ASN A 388 35.30 15.23 18.25
N ILE A 389 34.77 14.27 19.02
CA ILE A 389 33.40 13.79 18.82
C ILE A 389 32.37 14.93 19.00
N GLN A 390 32.68 15.92 19.83
CA GLN A 390 31.83 17.10 20.07
C GLN A 390 31.71 18.06 18.86
N GLN A 391 32.67 18.05 17.92
CA GLN A 391 32.59 18.87 16.70
C GLN A 391 31.61 18.27 15.67
N HIS A 392 31.32 16.97 15.74
CA HIS A 392 30.29 16.34 14.89
C HIS A 392 28.89 16.90 15.15
N PHE A 393 28.63 17.49 16.32
CA PHE A 393 27.30 17.95 16.75
C PHE A 393 27.13 19.48 16.70
N LYS A 394 28.17 20.25 17.05
CA LYS A 394 28.09 21.74 17.11
C LYS A 394 27.73 22.43 15.79
N ILE A 395 27.99 21.82 14.63
CA ILE A 395 27.70 22.46 13.32
C ILE A 395 26.23 22.27 12.90
N PHE A 396 25.55 21.23 13.40
CA PHE A 396 24.12 21.04 13.14
C PHE A 396 23.24 21.93 14.04
N GLU A 397 23.76 22.35 15.20
CA GLU A 397 23.17 23.42 16.01
C GLU A 397 23.21 24.79 15.30
N SER A 398 24.24 25.05 14.47
CA SER A 398 24.39 26.34 13.78
C SER A 398 23.53 26.53 12.51
N ASN A 399 22.82 25.49 12.04
CA ASN A 399 21.99 25.54 10.82
C ASN A 399 20.48 25.41 11.08
N ASN A 400 20.03 25.34 12.34
CA ASN A 400 18.62 25.36 12.72
C ASN A 400 18.27 26.70 13.39
N THR A 401 18.12 27.75 12.58
CA THR A 401 17.57 29.05 13.01
C THR A 401 16.03 29.07 12.98
N ASP A 402 15.38 27.99 13.42
CA ASP A 402 14.00 28.04 13.90
C ASP A 402 13.64 26.74 14.63
N LEU A 403 12.98 26.91 15.78
CA LEU A 403 12.45 25.90 16.71
C LEU A 403 13.40 25.41 17.81
N SER A 404 13.19 26.02 18.98
CA SER A 404 13.60 25.64 20.32
C SER A 404 13.70 24.12 20.56
N VAL A 405 14.90 23.64 20.90
CA VAL A 405 15.14 22.29 21.42
C VAL A 405 15.95 22.39 22.73
N PRO A 406 15.69 21.51 23.71
CA PRO A 406 15.97 21.74 25.13
C PRO A 406 17.44 21.55 25.50
N SER A 407 17.87 22.22 26.55
CA SER A 407 19.13 21.95 27.25
C SER A 407 19.14 20.52 27.79
N LEU A 408 20.08 19.68 27.34
CA LEU A 408 20.36 18.40 27.97
C LEU A 408 21.71 18.46 28.67
N SER A 409 21.63 18.49 30.00
CA SER A 409 22.74 18.23 30.92
C SER A 409 23.17 16.77 30.82
N PHE A 410 24.45 16.52 30.55
CA PHE A 410 25.05 15.21 30.72
C PHE A 410 25.69 15.13 32.10
N SER A 411 25.15 14.29 32.99
CA SER A 411 25.86 13.82 34.17
C SER A 411 26.59 12.53 33.81
N PHE A 412 27.92 12.60 33.74
CA PHE A 412 28.75 11.40 33.83
C PHE A 412 29.01 11.18 35.32
N SER A 413 28.40 10.14 35.89
CA SER A 413 28.85 9.58 37.17
C SER A 413 30.04 8.67 36.87
N ASP A 414 31.23 9.13 37.22
CA ASP A 414 32.43 8.31 37.36
C ASP A 414 32.42 7.57 38.72
N GLY A 415 32.93 6.33 38.73
CA GLY A 415 33.25 5.50 39.91
C GLY A 415 32.40 4.21 39.96
N ASP A 416 32.94 2.99 39.88
CA ASP A 416 34.32 2.45 40.04
C ASP A 416 34.67 1.43 38.94
#